data_AF-A0A0D0BUR7-F1
#
_entry.id   AF-A0A0D0BUR7-F1
#
_cell.length_a   1.000
_cell.length_b   1.000
_cell.length_c   1.000
_cell.angle_alpha   90.00
_cell.angle_beta   90.00
_cell.angle_gamma   90.00
#
_symmetry.space_group_name_H-M   'P 1'
#
loop_
_entity.id
_entity.type
_entity.pdbx_description
1 polymer ?
#
loop_
_entity_poly.entity_id
_entity_poly.type
_entity_poly.pdbx_seq_one_letter_code
_entity_poly.pdbx_strand_id
1 'polypeptide(L)'
;MSSNASALPNLLVFPEDRQLVGLSNWAIFRDHLQSVAQSTGLSGYLDGTIIAPASPAAGAVSAPAVAPSAAAPMLTATPINSYPQSIRVPQDMTAHQMWTRLTSEYNMTSAVAQSLAKEHIQQYKYVPGTPFEEYFKQLEALCKAASNVGCTVGDKDLHSCFLTSLSLDHLWILQTNGACSYCDLKCALLEYDMMVELANSSAATSATAPNALIVAGKSNASNKN
;
A
#
# COMPACT_ATOMS: atom_id res chain seq x y z
N MET A 1 10.56 37.56 -8.86
CA MET A 1 10.87 37.21 -10.25
C MET A 1 11.40 35.79 -10.24
N SER A 2 10.57 34.85 -10.67
CA SER A 2 10.89 33.42 -10.66
C SER A 2 11.64 33.08 -11.93
N SER A 3 12.88 32.61 -11.81
CA SER A 3 13.70 32.25 -12.96
C SER A 3 13.19 30.95 -13.59
N ASN A 4 12.73 31.06 -14.83
CA ASN A 4 12.45 29.93 -15.72
C ASN A 4 13.70 29.06 -15.85
N ALA A 5 13.62 27.82 -15.36
CA ALA A 5 14.53 26.78 -15.78
C ALA A 5 14.26 26.50 -17.26
N SER A 6 15.24 26.79 -18.10
CA SER A 6 15.28 26.45 -19.52
C SER A 6 14.95 24.98 -19.74
N ALA A 7 13.70 24.73 -20.13
CA ALA A 7 13.18 23.42 -20.47
C ALA A 7 13.91 22.91 -21.72
N LEU A 8 14.65 21.81 -21.56
CA LEU A 8 15.00 20.96 -22.69
C LEU A 8 13.69 20.56 -23.38
N PRO A 9 13.50 20.80 -24.70
CA PRO A 9 12.21 20.64 -25.36
C PRO A 9 11.72 19.18 -25.47
N ASN A 10 12.48 18.21 -24.95
CA ASN A 10 12.17 16.78 -25.00
C ASN A 10 12.26 16.09 -23.61
N LEU A 11 12.10 16.83 -22.51
CA LEU A 11 12.01 16.19 -21.20
C LEU A 11 10.65 15.50 -21.08
N LEU A 12 10.63 14.17 -20.95
CA LEU A 12 9.43 13.44 -20.57
C LEU A 12 9.03 13.85 -19.15
N VAL A 13 8.06 14.76 -19.05
CA VAL A 13 7.46 15.15 -17.78
C VAL A 13 6.38 14.12 -17.46
N PHE A 14 6.59 13.35 -16.40
CA PHE A 14 5.60 12.41 -15.89
C PHE A 14 4.57 13.18 -15.03
N PRO A 15 3.27 12.96 -15.25
CA PRO A 15 2.23 13.36 -14.30
C PRO A 15 2.57 12.87 -12.88
N GLU A 16 2.20 13.64 -11.85
CA GLU A 16 2.54 13.32 -10.46
C GLU A 16 2.06 11.93 -10.02
N ASP A 17 0.95 11.43 -10.57
CA ASP A 17 0.41 10.08 -10.35
C ASP A 17 1.22 8.96 -11.03
N ARG A 18 2.13 9.32 -11.94
CA ARG A 18 2.95 8.39 -12.75
C ARG A 18 4.45 8.53 -12.53
N GLN A 19 4.88 9.46 -11.68
CA GLN A 19 6.28 9.58 -11.26
C GLN A 19 6.63 8.44 -10.31
N LEU A 20 7.77 7.78 -10.50
CA LEU A 20 8.21 6.70 -9.63
C LEU A 20 8.37 7.20 -8.17
N VAL A 21 7.47 6.77 -7.29
CA VAL A 21 7.46 7.10 -5.85
C VAL A 21 7.77 5.82 -5.08
N GLY A 22 9.06 5.61 -4.81
CA GLY A 22 9.55 4.38 -4.18
C GLY A 22 9.19 3.14 -5.00
N LEU A 23 8.65 2.12 -4.33
CA LEU A 23 8.24 0.85 -4.97
C LEU A 23 6.75 0.82 -5.34
N SER A 24 5.97 1.78 -4.83
CA SER A 24 4.51 1.72 -4.81
C SER A 24 3.84 2.01 -6.15
N ASN A 25 4.60 2.21 -7.21
CA ASN A 25 4.05 2.42 -8.53
C ASN A 25 5.01 1.96 -9.64
N TRP A 26 5.97 1.09 -9.31
CA TRP A 26 6.92 0.58 -10.28
C TRP A 26 6.22 -0.03 -11.51
N ALA A 27 5.17 -0.82 -11.31
CA ALA A 27 4.40 -1.41 -12.41
C ALA A 27 3.79 -0.33 -13.32
N ILE A 28 3.11 0.66 -12.73
CA ILE A 28 2.47 1.77 -13.46
C ILE A 28 3.52 2.60 -14.20
N PHE A 29 4.63 2.92 -13.55
CA PHE A 29 5.74 3.68 -14.12
C PHE A 29 6.36 2.94 -15.31
N ARG A 30 6.65 1.65 -15.14
CA ARG A 30 7.27 0.81 -16.18
C ARG A 30 6.38 0.69 -17.41
N ASP A 31 5.10 0.39 -17.21
CA ASP A 31 4.14 0.22 -18.29
C ASP A 31 3.93 1.55 -19.04
N HIS A 32 3.89 2.67 -18.31
CA HIS A 32 3.84 4.01 -18.89
C HIS A 32 5.09 4.34 -19.72
N LEU A 33 6.29 4.10 -19.18
CA LEU A 33 7.54 4.36 -19.89
C LEU A 33 7.64 3.54 -21.18
N GLN A 34 7.23 2.26 -21.14
CA GLN A 34 7.18 1.41 -22.33
C GLN A 34 6.20 1.96 -23.37
N SER A 35 5.00 2.37 -22.95
CA SER A 35 3.99 2.97 -23.84
C SER A 35 4.52 4.25 -24.50
N VAL A 36 5.15 5.12 -23.73
CA VAL A 36 5.78 6.35 -24.25
C VAL A 36 6.88 6.01 -25.25
N ALA A 37 7.78 5.09 -24.92
CA ALA A 37 8.85 4.67 -25.81
C ALA A 37 8.33 4.07 -27.12
N GLN A 38 7.26 3.28 -27.08
CA GLN A 38 6.60 2.77 -28.27
C GLN A 38 6.00 3.89 -29.13
N SER A 39 5.26 4.82 -28.51
CA SER A 39 4.60 5.93 -29.23
C SER A 39 5.58 6.92 -29.86
N THR A 40 6.80 7.01 -29.32
CA THR A 40 7.86 7.92 -29.78
C THR A 40 8.87 7.24 -30.70
N GLY A 41 8.72 5.93 -30.98
CA GLY A 41 9.68 5.15 -31.77
C GLY A 41 11.02 4.91 -31.05
N LEU A 42 11.08 5.11 -29.74
CA LEU A 42 12.26 4.89 -28.89
C LEU A 42 12.32 3.49 -28.29
N SER A 43 11.32 2.63 -28.52
CA SER A 43 11.28 1.26 -28.00
C SER A 43 12.55 0.48 -28.37
N GLY A 44 13.11 0.74 -29.55
CA GLY A 44 14.32 0.11 -30.05
C GLY A 44 15.59 0.35 -29.20
N TYR A 45 15.61 1.43 -28.42
CA TYR A 45 16.71 1.71 -27.49
C TYR A 45 16.55 0.95 -26.15
N LEU A 46 15.30 0.65 -25.76
CA LEU A 46 14.99 -0.10 -24.54
C LEU A 46 15.19 -1.60 -24.74
N ASP A 47 14.82 -2.13 -25.91
CA ASP A 47 14.99 -3.55 -26.27
C ASP A 47 16.39 -3.88 -26.82
N GLY A 48 17.18 -2.85 -27.17
CA GLY A 48 18.54 -3.01 -27.69
C GLY A 48 18.62 -3.29 -29.18
N THR A 49 17.52 -3.18 -29.93
CA THR A 49 17.48 -3.38 -31.39
C THR A 49 18.09 -2.20 -32.16
N ILE A 50 18.09 -1.00 -31.57
CA ILE A 50 18.78 0.18 -32.10
C ILE A 50 20.12 0.33 -31.37
N ILE A 51 21.20 0.11 -32.11
CA ILE A 51 22.55 0.42 -31.65
C ILE A 51 22.76 1.93 -31.76
N ALA A 52 23.31 2.55 -30.71
CA ALA A 52 23.63 3.97 -30.71
C ALA A 52 24.45 4.34 -31.96
N PRO A 53 24.13 5.43 -32.68
CA PRO A 53 24.92 5.86 -33.82
C PRO A 53 26.37 6.06 -33.38
N ALA A 54 27.31 5.50 -34.14
CA ALA A 54 28.74 5.66 -33.88
C ALA A 54 29.05 7.16 -33.74
N SER A 55 29.74 7.52 -32.66
CA SER A 55 30.19 8.89 -32.43
C SER A 55 30.86 9.40 -33.71
N PRO A 56 30.50 10.59 -34.24
CA PRO A 56 31.07 11.08 -35.48
C PRO A 56 32.59 11.09 -35.33
N ALA A 57 33.27 10.32 -36.19
CA ALA A 57 34.72 10.29 -36.22
C ALA A 57 35.21 11.74 -36.34
N ALA A 58 36.01 12.18 -35.36
CA ALA A 58 36.62 13.49 -35.36
C ALA A 58 37.50 13.62 -36.61
N GLY A 59 36.93 14.18 -37.68
CA GLY A 59 37.69 14.66 -38.82
C GLY A 59 38.59 15.78 -38.31
N ALA A 60 39.89 15.49 -38.28
CA ALA A 60 40.92 16.44 -37.90
C ALA A 60 40.82 17.71 -38.77
N VAL A 61 40.46 18.83 -38.15
CA VAL A 61 40.74 20.16 -38.68
C VAL A 61 41.50 20.90 -37.58
N SER A 62 42.74 21.28 -37.89
CA SER A 62 43.68 21.90 -36.97
C SER A 62 43.30 23.33 -36.56
N ALA A 63 43.63 23.64 -35.29
CA ALA A 63 43.98 24.94 -34.68
C ALA A 63 42.87 25.80 -34.00
N PRO A 64 43.21 26.65 -33.01
CA PRO A 64 44.05 26.39 -31.83
C PRO A 64 43.36 26.73 -30.48
N ALA A 65 43.84 26.03 -29.45
CA ALA A 65 43.77 26.23 -28.00
C ALA A 65 43.02 27.46 -27.40
N VAL A 66 41.96 27.19 -26.62
CA VAL A 66 41.76 27.74 -25.26
C VAL A 66 41.02 26.69 -24.42
N ALA A 67 41.68 26.19 -23.36
CA ALA A 67 41.01 25.58 -22.21
C ALA A 67 40.69 26.69 -21.20
N PRO A 68 39.64 26.53 -20.38
CA PRO A 68 39.97 26.08 -19.04
C PRO A 68 39.06 24.95 -18.55
N SER A 69 39.70 24.07 -17.77
CA SER A 69 39.14 23.01 -16.96
C SER A 69 37.93 23.49 -16.15
N ALA A 70 36.76 22.87 -16.35
CA ALA A 70 35.61 23.00 -15.47
C ALA A 70 35.56 21.76 -14.57
N ALA A 71 35.85 21.98 -13.30
CA ALA A 71 35.84 21.00 -12.22
C ALA A 71 34.49 20.26 -12.14
N ALA A 72 34.59 18.97 -11.80
CA ALA A 72 33.47 18.11 -11.47
C ALA A 72 32.59 18.73 -10.35
N PRO A 73 31.25 18.65 -10.44
CA PRO A 73 30.42 18.79 -9.25
C PRO A 73 30.41 17.43 -8.53
N MET A 74 31.21 17.32 -7.45
CA MET A 74 30.90 16.42 -6.35
C MET A 74 29.54 16.84 -5.79
N LEU A 75 28.52 15.99 -5.93
CA LEU A 75 27.33 16.11 -5.09
C LEU A 75 27.59 15.31 -3.81
N THR A 76 27.86 16.09 -2.78
CA THR A 76 27.96 15.77 -1.36
C THR A 76 26.77 14.94 -0.86
N ALA A 77 27.11 13.98 0.00
CA ALA A 77 26.19 13.07 0.66
C ALA A 77 25.40 13.73 1.82
N THR A 78 24.33 13.01 2.20
CA THR A 78 23.60 12.89 3.50
C THR A 78 22.25 13.63 3.65
N PRO A 79 21.28 13.14 4.49
CA PRO A 79 21.18 11.86 5.21
C PRO A 79 19.86 11.06 5.00
N ILE A 80 20.00 9.73 5.14
CA ILE A 80 19.12 8.70 5.74
C ILE A 80 17.58 8.91 5.68
N ASN A 81 16.94 8.23 4.73
CA ASN A 81 15.83 7.31 5.02
C ASN A 81 15.79 6.26 3.90
N SER A 82 15.63 4.99 4.30
CA SER A 82 15.79 3.80 3.45
C SER A 82 14.85 3.78 2.24
N TYR A 83 15.31 4.35 1.12
CA TYR A 83 14.79 4.14 -0.22
C TYR A 83 15.75 3.22 -0.99
N PRO A 84 15.30 2.46 -2.00
CA PRO A 84 16.19 1.57 -2.74
C PRO A 84 17.38 2.40 -3.24
N GLN A 85 18.59 1.93 -2.90
CA GLN A 85 19.86 2.56 -3.27
C GLN A 85 19.75 3.19 -4.64
N SER A 86 20.10 4.49 -4.74
CA SER A 86 20.32 5.16 -6.03
C SER A 86 21.06 4.18 -6.94
N ILE A 87 20.36 3.68 -7.96
CA ILE A 87 20.95 2.72 -8.88
C ILE A 87 22.07 3.47 -9.57
N ARG A 88 23.31 3.18 -9.15
CA ARG A 88 24.49 3.84 -9.69
C ARG A 88 24.65 3.34 -11.12
N VAL A 89 24.17 4.14 -12.07
CA VAL A 89 24.32 3.90 -13.49
C VAL A 89 25.70 4.40 -13.91
N PRO A 90 26.62 3.52 -14.34
CA PRO A 90 27.86 3.92 -14.96
C PRO A 90 27.59 4.69 -16.26
N GLN A 91 28.43 5.68 -16.55
CA GLN A 91 28.24 6.61 -17.67
C GLN A 91 28.41 5.94 -19.05
N ASP A 92 28.95 4.72 -19.08
CA ASP A 92 29.25 3.91 -20.26
C ASP A 92 28.15 2.89 -20.62
N MET A 93 27.06 2.81 -19.86
CA MET A 93 25.97 1.89 -20.17
C MET A 93 25.14 2.35 -21.37
N THR A 94 24.68 1.40 -22.19
CA THR A 94 23.66 1.65 -23.20
C THR A 94 22.29 1.82 -22.55
N ALA A 95 21.35 2.49 -23.24
CA ALA A 95 19.97 2.64 -22.76
C ALA A 95 19.32 1.29 -22.40
N HIS A 96 19.55 0.25 -23.21
CA HIS A 96 19.11 -1.12 -22.96
C HIS A 96 19.69 -1.71 -21.65
N GLN A 97 20.99 -1.51 -21.41
CA GLN A 97 21.64 -1.97 -20.18
C GLN A 97 21.11 -1.23 -18.95
N MET A 98 20.93 0.09 -19.04
CA MET A 98 20.32 0.88 -17.98
C MET A 98 18.90 0.41 -17.68
N TRP A 99 18.09 0.23 -18.72
CA TRP A 99 16.70 -0.22 -18.61
C TRP A 99 16.58 -1.62 -18.01
N THR A 100 17.44 -2.54 -18.45
CA THR A 100 17.48 -3.93 -17.93
C THR A 100 17.87 -3.94 -16.46
N ARG A 101 18.91 -3.20 -16.08
CA ARG A 101 19.35 -3.12 -14.68
C ARG A 101 18.30 -2.48 -13.79
N LEU A 102 17.72 -1.36 -14.21
CA LEU A 102 16.63 -0.69 -13.52
C LEU A 102 15.45 -1.64 -13.30
N THR A 103 15.04 -2.33 -14.36
CA THR A 103 13.93 -3.28 -14.33
C THR A 103 14.21 -4.46 -13.42
N SER A 104 15.42 -5.00 -13.45
CA SER A 104 15.85 -6.10 -12.59
C SER A 104 15.76 -5.74 -11.11
N GLU A 105 16.38 -4.62 -10.71
CA GLU A 105 16.42 -4.16 -9.32
C GLU A 105 15.02 -3.87 -8.78
N TYR A 106 14.20 -3.15 -9.55
CA TYR A 106 12.86 -2.82 -9.11
C TYR A 106 11.92 -4.02 -9.14
N ASN A 107 12.03 -4.94 -10.10
CA ASN A 107 11.25 -6.19 -10.06
C ASN A 107 11.61 -7.04 -8.85
N MET A 108 12.91 -7.16 -8.53
CA MET A 108 13.36 -7.90 -7.35
C MET A 108 12.84 -7.24 -6.07
N THR A 109 13.02 -5.94 -5.93
CA THR A 109 12.59 -5.21 -4.73
C THR A 109 11.07 -5.18 -4.60
N SER A 110 10.34 -5.06 -5.72
CA SER A 110 8.87 -5.16 -5.77
C SER A 110 8.42 -6.56 -5.36
N ALA A 111 9.07 -7.64 -5.81
CA ALA A 111 8.72 -9.00 -5.42
C ALA A 111 8.92 -9.24 -3.92
N VAL A 112 10.02 -8.74 -3.35
CA VAL A 112 10.26 -8.78 -1.90
C VAL A 112 9.20 -7.99 -1.14
N ALA A 113 8.88 -6.77 -1.59
CA ALA A 113 7.85 -5.94 -0.98
C ALA A 113 6.46 -6.60 -1.04
N GLN A 114 6.11 -7.23 -2.16
CA GLN A 114 4.87 -7.98 -2.32
C GLN A 114 4.83 -9.21 -1.40
N SER A 115 5.93 -9.95 -1.29
CA SER A 115 6.03 -11.09 -0.37
C SER A 115 5.85 -10.66 1.08
N LEU A 116 6.50 -9.57 1.49
CA LEU A 116 6.37 -9.01 2.84
C LEU A 116 4.95 -8.51 3.12
N ALA A 117 4.32 -7.83 2.16
CA ALA A 117 2.94 -7.37 2.30
C ALA A 117 1.96 -8.55 2.46
N LYS A 118 2.16 -9.62 1.68
CA LYS A 118 1.36 -10.84 1.78
C LYS A 118 1.57 -11.56 3.11
N GLU A 119 2.81 -11.67 3.56
CA GLU A 119 3.14 -12.23 4.87
C GLU A 119 2.49 -11.43 6.00
N HIS A 120 2.56 -10.10 5.95
CA HIS A 120 1.97 -9.23 6.96
C HIS A 120 0.45 -9.38 7.04
N ILE A 121 -0.23 -9.53 5.89
CA ILE A 121 -1.65 -9.86 5.85
C ILE A 121 -1.92 -11.23 6.48
N GLN A 122 -1.16 -12.28 6.12
CA GLN A 122 -1.33 -13.63 6.67
C GLN A 122 -1.06 -13.74 8.17
N GLN A 123 -0.16 -12.90 8.70
CA GLN A 123 0.17 -12.84 10.12
C GLN A 123 -0.81 -11.97 10.91
N TYR A 124 -1.66 -11.19 10.25
CA TYR A 124 -2.64 -10.35 10.91
C TYR A 124 -3.73 -11.23 11.53
N LYS A 125 -3.81 -11.22 12.86
CA LYS A 125 -4.71 -12.09 13.62
C LYS A 125 -5.81 -11.33 14.29
N TYR A 126 -7.01 -11.92 14.30
CA TYR A 126 -8.10 -11.43 15.12
C TYR A 126 -7.77 -11.55 16.61
N VAL A 127 -8.01 -10.49 17.36
CA VAL A 127 -7.80 -10.43 18.81
C VAL A 127 -9.16 -10.54 19.48
N PRO A 128 -9.42 -11.57 20.31
CA PRO A 128 -10.68 -11.70 21.02
C PRO A 128 -11.02 -10.46 21.85
N GLY A 129 -12.23 -9.94 21.68
CA GLY A 129 -12.71 -8.73 22.35
C GLY A 129 -12.62 -7.46 21.50
N THR A 130 -11.91 -7.49 20.37
CA THR A 130 -11.98 -6.42 19.36
C THR A 130 -13.23 -6.61 18.50
N PRO A 131 -14.06 -5.58 18.25
CA PRO A 131 -15.17 -5.68 17.31
C PRO A 131 -14.70 -6.12 15.92
N PHE A 132 -15.48 -6.96 15.24
CA PHE A 132 -15.18 -7.42 13.88
C PHE A 132 -15.07 -6.26 12.89
N GLU A 133 -15.84 -5.19 13.08
CA GLU A 133 -15.73 -3.97 12.26
C GLU A 133 -14.31 -3.39 12.28
N GLU A 134 -13.72 -3.27 13.46
CA GLU A 134 -12.37 -2.72 13.62
C GLU A 134 -11.32 -3.63 12.97
N TYR A 135 -11.44 -4.94 13.18
CA TYR A 135 -10.58 -5.94 12.53
C TYR A 135 -10.63 -5.82 11.00
N PHE A 136 -11.84 -5.79 10.40
CA PHE A 136 -11.98 -5.72 8.95
C PHE A 136 -11.50 -4.39 8.38
N LYS A 137 -11.69 -3.29 9.11
CA LYS A 137 -11.18 -1.97 8.71
C LYS A 137 -9.64 -1.95 8.66
N GLN A 138 -8.99 -2.54 9.66
CA GLN A 138 -7.53 -2.66 9.68
C GLN A 138 -7.01 -3.59 8.58
N LEU A 139 -7.65 -4.75 8.38
CA LEU A 139 -7.31 -5.68 7.31
C LEU A 139 -7.47 -5.04 5.92
N GLU A 140 -8.53 -4.25 5.69
CA GLU A 140 -8.74 -3.52 4.44
C GLU A 140 -7.66 -2.45 4.20
N ALA A 141 -7.21 -1.77 5.26
CA ALA A 141 -6.08 -0.85 5.19
C ALA A 141 -4.77 -1.59 4.79
N LEU A 142 -4.54 -2.80 5.30
CA LEU A 142 -3.42 -3.65 4.89
C LEU A 142 -3.53 -4.08 3.42
N CYS A 143 -4.71 -4.51 2.97
CA CYS A 143 -4.96 -4.86 1.57
C CYS A 143 -4.72 -3.67 0.64
N LYS A 144 -5.14 -2.47 1.05
CA LYS A 144 -4.88 -1.23 0.30
C LYS A 144 -3.39 -0.93 0.23
N ALA A 145 -2.65 -1.06 1.34
CA ALA A 145 -1.20 -0.88 1.36
C ALA A 145 -0.47 -1.93 0.49
N ALA A 146 -0.93 -3.18 0.51
CA ALA A 146 -0.42 -4.25 -0.35
C ALA A 146 -0.69 -3.96 -1.84
N SER A 147 -1.89 -3.47 -2.16
CA SER A 147 -2.27 -3.08 -3.52
C SER A 147 -1.39 -1.94 -4.05
N ASN A 148 -1.00 -1.01 -3.17
CA ASN A 148 -0.05 0.04 -3.51
C ASN A 148 1.32 -0.52 -3.89
N VAL A 149 1.76 -1.69 -3.42
CA VAL A 149 3.03 -2.30 -3.87
C VAL A 149 2.83 -3.32 -5.00
N GLY A 150 1.65 -3.32 -5.63
CA GLY A 150 1.29 -4.25 -6.69
C GLY A 150 1.00 -5.68 -6.21
N CYS A 151 0.81 -5.87 -4.89
CA CYS A 151 0.39 -7.16 -4.35
C CYS A 151 -1.13 -7.31 -4.50
N THR A 152 -1.55 -8.34 -5.23
CA THR A 152 -2.96 -8.72 -5.33
C THR A 152 -3.27 -9.77 -4.28
N VAL A 153 -4.33 -9.54 -3.49
CA VAL A 153 -4.81 -10.46 -2.47
C VAL A 153 -6.25 -10.83 -2.83
N GLY A 154 -6.48 -12.11 -3.10
CA GLY A 154 -7.81 -12.57 -3.51
C GLY A 154 -8.72 -12.81 -2.31
N ASP A 155 -10.04 -12.81 -2.55
CA ASP A 155 -11.04 -13.10 -1.52
C ASP A 155 -10.80 -14.44 -0.83
N LYS A 156 -10.32 -15.45 -1.57
CA LYS A 156 -9.97 -16.77 -1.01
C LYS A 156 -8.80 -16.69 -0.03
N ASP A 157 -7.82 -15.83 -0.29
CA ASP A 157 -6.68 -15.61 0.60
C ASP A 157 -7.15 -14.90 1.87
N LEU A 158 -8.00 -13.88 1.75
CA LEU A 158 -8.58 -13.15 2.89
C LEU A 158 -9.47 -14.04 3.75
N HIS A 159 -10.31 -14.85 3.11
CA HIS A 159 -11.14 -15.83 3.78
C HIS A 159 -10.28 -16.82 4.58
N SER A 160 -9.27 -17.41 3.94
CA SER A 160 -8.36 -18.35 4.60
C SER A 160 -7.61 -17.68 5.75
N CYS A 161 -7.11 -16.47 5.54
CA CYS A 161 -6.41 -15.68 6.56
C CYS A 161 -7.27 -15.40 7.79
N PHE A 162 -8.53 -15.01 7.57
CA PHE A 162 -9.45 -14.78 8.66
C PHE A 162 -9.75 -16.08 9.42
N LEU A 163 -10.09 -17.16 8.71
CA LEU A 163 -10.41 -18.44 9.34
C LEU A 163 -9.25 -19.01 10.16
N THR A 164 -8.01 -18.86 9.70
CA THR A 164 -6.81 -19.31 10.45
C THR A 164 -6.46 -18.38 11.61
N SER A 165 -7.03 -17.17 11.66
CA SER A 165 -6.80 -16.22 12.74
C SER A 165 -7.72 -16.40 13.94
N LEU A 166 -8.83 -17.11 13.78
CA LEU A 166 -9.86 -17.26 14.81
C LEU A 166 -9.36 -18.05 16.03
N SER A 167 -9.71 -17.58 17.23
CA SER A 167 -9.53 -18.35 18.47
C SER A 167 -10.56 -19.47 18.59
N LEU A 168 -10.32 -20.39 19.52
CA LEU A 168 -11.23 -21.50 19.83
C LEU A 168 -12.65 -21.02 20.22
N ASP A 169 -12.77 -19.83 20.80
CA ASP A 169 -14.07 -19.25 21.20
C ASP A 169 -14.96 -18.90 20.00
N HIS A 170 -14.37 -18.81 18.82
CA HIS A 170 -15.03 -18.42 17.57
C HIS A 170 -15.17 -19.57 16.58
N LEU A 171 -14.98 -20.83 17.02
CA LEU A 171 -15.14 -22.01 16.15
C LEU A 171 -16.55 -22.14 15.55
N TRP A 172 -17.57 -21.55 16.19
CA TRP A 172 -18.93 -21.53 15.65
C TRP A 172 -19.00 -20.82 14.29
N ILE A 173 -18.11 -19.85 14.03
CA ILE A 173 -18.02 -19.14 12.74
C ILE A 173 -17.60 -20.12 11.64
N LEU A 174 -16.64 -21.01 11.91
CA LEU A 174 -16.20 -22.03 10.95
C LEU A 174 -17.34 -22.99 10.59
N GLN A 175 -18.15 -23.37 11.58
CA GLN A 175 -19.27 -24.30 11.38
C GLN A 175 -20.40 -23.69 10.55
N THR A 176 -20.66 -22.40 10.73
CA THR A 176 -21.80 -21.71 10.12
C THR A 176 -21.46 -21.05 8.79
N ASN A 177 -20.23 -20.55 8.63
CA ASN A 177 -19.84 -19.70 7.50
C ASN A 177 -18.62 -20.22 6.73
N GLY A 178 -18.10 -21.41 7.04
CA GLY A 178 -16.87 -21.93 6.41
C GLY A 178 -16.95 -22.15 4.89
N ALA A 179 -18.15 -22.20 4.30
CA ALA A 179 -18.37 -22.36 2.87
C ALA A 179 -18.80 -21.07 2.15
N CYS A 180 -18.95 -19.96 2.88
CA CYS A 180 -19.45 -18.69 2.34
C CYS A 180 -18.34 -17.89 1.65
N SER A 181 -18.72 -16.90 0.84
CA SER A 181 -17.75 -15.95 0.31
C SER A 181 -17.20 -15.05 1.42
N TYR A 182 -16.03 -14.44 1.21
CA TYR A 182 -15.47 -13.48 2.16
C TYR A 182 -16.42 -12.29 2.42
N CYS A 183 -17.11 -11.81 1.39
CA CYS A 183 -18.09 -10.74 1.52
C CYS A 183 -19.28 -11.16 2.39
N ASP A 184 -19.82 -12.36 2.16
CA ASP A 184 -20.96 -12.87 2.96
C ASP A 184 -20.55 -13.08 4.41
N LEU A 185 -19.35 -13.63 4.64
CA LEU A 185 -18.79 -13.80 5.97
C LEU A 185 -18.62 -12.46 6.69
N LYS A 186 -18.06 -11.44 6.02
CA LYS A 186 -17.92 -10.09 6.58
C LYS A 186 -19.28 -9.53 6.98
N CYS A 187 -20.29 -9.63 6.11
CA CYS A 187 -21.65 -9.16 6.40
C CYS A 187 -22.26 -9.88 7.62
N ALA A 188 -22.20 -11.21 7.66
CA ALA A 188 -22.77 -12.01 8.74
C ALA A 188 -22.15 -11.68 10.11
N LEU A 189 -20.83 -11.42 10.14
CA LEU A 189 -20.14 -11.07 11.38
C LEU A 189 -20.42 -9.65 11.86
N LEU A 190 -20.58 -8.70 10.94
CA LEU A 190 -21.00 -7.34 11.30
C LEU A 190 -22.44 -7.32 11.84
N GLU A 191 -23.33 -8.15 11.28
CA GLU A 191 -24.69 -8.31 11.80
C GLU A 191 -24.69 -8.94 13.20
N TYR A 192 -23.82 -9.94 13.44
CA TYR A 192 -23.63 -10.53 14.75
C TYR A 192 -23.19 -9.51 15.81
N ASP A 193 -22.15 -8.71 15.53
CA ASP A 193 -21.69 -7.67 16.46
C ASP A 193 -22.81 -6.69 16.80
N MET A 194 -23.55 -6.24 15.80
CA MET A 194 -24.70 -5.35 16.00
C MET A 194 -25.77 -5.98 16.91
N MET A 195 -26.07 -7.28 16.74
CA MET A 195 -27.02 -7.99 17.62
C MET A 195 -26.52 -8.10 19.06
N VAL A 196 -25.22 -8.36 19.26
CA VAL A 196 -24.61 -8.46 20.59
C VAL A 196 -24.65 -7.11 21.31
N GLU A 197 -24.33 -6.01 20.61
CA GLU A 197 -24.42 -4.66 21.17
C GLU A 197 -25.84 -4.27 21.58
N LEU A 198 -26.83 -4.61 20.75
CA LEU A 198 -28.25 -4.37 21.06
C LEU A 198 -28.70 -5.16 22.29
N ALA A 199 -28.30 -6.44 22.40
CA ALA A 199 -28.62 -7.27 23.56
C ALA A 199 -28.02 -6.69 24.86
N ASN A 200 -26.76 -6.26 24.84
CA ASN A 200 -26.09 -5.68 25.99
C ASN A 200 -26.72 -4.33 26.42
N SER A 201 -27.13 -3.51 25.45
CA SER A 201 -27.81 -2.23 25.71
C SER A 201 -29.18 -2.42 26.39
N SER A 202 -29.90 -3.47 26.02
CA SER A 202 -31.20 -3.82 26.63
C SER A 202 -31.06 -4.32 28.08
N ALA A 203 -29.97 -5.02 28.40
CA ALA A 203 -29.71 -5.51 29.75
C ALA A 203 -29.34 -4.37 30.73
N ALA A 204 -28.57 -3.38 30.26
CA ALA A 204 -28.15 -2.23 31.08
C ALA A 204 -29.32 -1.31 31.48
N THR A 205 -30.34 -1.19 30.63
CA THR A 205 -31.53 -0.37 30.91
C THR A 205 -32.50 -1.03 31.90
N SER A 206 -32.52 -2.36 31.97
CA SER A 206 -33.34 -3.12 32.92
C SER A 206 -32.77 -3.14 34.36
N ALA A 207 -31.44 -3.04 34.52
CA ALA A 207 -30.79 -3.06 35.83
C ALA A 207 -30.93 -1.74 36.64
N THR A 208 -31.46 -0.67 36.03
CA THR A 208 -31.66 0.64 36.68
C THR A 208 -33.14 0.92 36.98
N ALA A 209 -33.85 -0.07 37.53
CA ALA A 209 -35.11 0.20 38.25
C ALA A 209 -34.77 0.35 39.74
N PRO A 210 -34.73 1.57 40.31
CA PRO A 210 -34.57 1.73 41.75
C PRO A 210 -35.83 1.18 42.42
N ASN A 211 -35.64 0.18 43.28
CA ASN A 211 -36.63 -0.30 44.24
C ASN A 211 -37.12 0.87 45.12
N ALA A 212 -38.14 1.59 44.66
CA ALA A 212 -38.91 2.53 45.47
C ALA A 212 -40.13 1.81 46.07
N LEU A 213 -39.88 0.83 46.96
CA LEU A 213 -40.90 0.30 47.84
C LEU A 213 -40.74 0.96 49.22
N ILE A 214 -41.16 2.23 49.33
CA ILE A 214 -41.28 2.90 50.63
C ILE A 214 -42.56 2.40 51.30
N VAL A 215 -42.34 1.58 52.33
CA VAL A 215 -43.30 1.18 53.36
C VAL A 215 -43.49 2.34 54.34
N ALA A 216 -44.69 2.90 54.44
CA ALA A 216 -45.23 3.60 55.61
C ALA A 216 -46.72 3.87 55.34
N GLY A 217 -47.70 3.67 56.21
CA GLY A 217 -47.77 3.19 57.59
C GLY A 217 -49.27 3.24 57.90
N LYS A 218 -49.85 2.12 58.31
CA LYS A 218 -51.30 1.99 58.59
C LYS A 218 -51.57 2.49 60.01
N SER A 219 -52.05 3.74 60.14
CA SER A 219 -52.51 4.29 61.41
C SER A 219 -53.98 3.94 61.65
N ASN A 220 -54.21 2.96 62.53
CA ASN A 220 -55.52 2.69 63.12
C ASN A 220 -55.89 3.84 64.08
N ALA A 221 -56.98 4.55 63.81
CA ALA A 221 -57.62 5.43 64.78
C ALA A 221 -58.69 4.64 65.55
N SER A 222 -58.41 4.39 66.82
CA SER A 222 -59.35 3.83 67.79
C SER A 222 -60.12 4.96 68.46
N ASN A 223 -61.44 4.89 68.31
CA ASN A 223 -62.51 5.15 69.28
C ASN A 223 -62.15 5.88 70.60
N LYS A 224 -62.82 7.01 70.87
CA LYS A 224 -63.34 7.37 72.20
C LYS A 224 -64.38 8.49 72.17
N ASN A 225 -65.54 8.15 72.72
CA ASN A 225 -66.65 8.94 73.29
C ASN A 225 -67.57 9.74 72.35
#